data_AF-A0A975DLG0-F1
#
_entry.id   AF-A0A975DLG0-F1
#
_cell.length_a   1.000
_cell.length_b   1.000
_cell.length_c   1.000
_cell.angle_alpha   90.00
_cell.angle_beta   90.00
_cell.angle_gamma   90.00
#
_symmetry.space_group_name_H-M   'P 1'
#
loop_
_entity.id
_entity.type
_entity.pdbx_description
1 polymer ?
#
loop_
_entity_poly.entity_id
_entity_poly.type
_entity_poly.pdbx_seq_one_letter_code
_entity_poly.pdbx_strand_id
1 'polypeptide(L)'
;MSKHILFLLGSLIMTSNAVFASIDCELHVPKKGAFEKPFFVEFTIKNNTGTEAEVLTWLTPLEGFWSSLFILRNQQNNELTYQGPMAKRVAPTPEDYLHLKPNETFSTSLDLTQAYEMTPGKYVLMPNSEHSSLPCWQSLHTSQWTFVVAR
;
A
#
# COMPACT_ATOMS: atom_id res chain seq x y z
N MET A 1 34.35 -43.02 -38.44
CA MET A 1 34.46 -41.57 -38.77
C MET A 1 33.04 -41.03 -38.79
N SER A 2 32.56 -40.07 -38.03
CA SER A 2 33.10 -39.13 -37.04
C SER A 2 31.96 -38.88 -36.04
N LYS A 3 32.28 -38.83 -34.74
CA LYS A 3 31.35 -38.50 -33.66
C LYS A 3 31.21 -36.97 -33.62
N HIS A 4 30.00 -36.44 -33.75
CA HIS A 4 29.73 -35.04 -33.42
C HIS A 4 28.69 -35.00 -32.30
N ILE A 5 29.22 -34.95 -31.08
CA ILE A 5 28.49 -34.63 -29.86
C ILE A 5 28.27 -33.11 -29.89
N LEU A 6 27.02 -32.68 -30.03
CA LEU A 6 26.64 -31.28 -29.93
C LEU A 6 26.34 -30.98 -28.46
N PHE A 7 27.31 -30.39 -27.75
CA PHE A 7 27.09 -29.81 -26.42
C PHE A 7 26.33 -28.49 -26.58
N LEU A 8 25.01 -28.52 -26.38
CA LEU A 8 24.25 -27.30 -26.13
C LEU A 8 24.47 -26.91 -24.66
N LEU A 9 25.26 -25.85 -24.47
CA LEU A 9 25.44 -25.16 -23.20
C LEU A 9 24.08 -24.72 -22.66
N GLY A 10 23.66 -25.34 -21.55
CA GLY A 10 22.52 -24.88 -20.78
C GLY A 10 22.80 -23.50 -20.19
N SER A 11 22.08 -22.49 -20.66
CA SER A 11 21.99 -21.22 -19.95
C SER A 11 21.08 -21.43 -18.75
N LEU A 12 21.67 -21.57 -17.56
CA LEU A 12 20.94 -21.48 -16.30
C LEU A 12 20.44 -20.04 -16.17
N ILE A 13 19.16 -19.82 -16.47
CA ILE A 13 18.49 -18.56 -16.17
C ILE A 13 18.46 -18.46 -14.64
N MET A 14 19.29 -17.59 -14.06
CA MET A 14 19.08 -17.16 -12.68
C MET A 14 17.77 -16.35 -12.65
N THR A 15 16.68 -17.02 -12.31
CA THR A 15 15.46 -16.33 -11.90
C THR A 15 15.80 -15.54 -10.63
N SER A 16 15.58 -14.23 -10.66
CA SER A 16 15.77 -13.36 -9.51
C SER A 16 15.05 -13.94 -8.30
N ASN A 17 15.77 -14.16 -7.20
CA ASN A 17 15.11 -14.26 -5.91
C ASN A 17 14.45 -12.90 -5.67
N ALA A 18 13.12 -12.87 -5.74
CA ALA A 18 12.38 -11.80 -5.12
C ALA A 18 12.84 -11.76 -3.65
N VAL A 19 13.41 -10.64 -3.23
CA VAL A 19 13.61 -10.36 -1.82
C VAL A 19 12.19 -10.26 -1.26
N PHE A 20 11.72 -11.31 -0.60
CA PHE A 20 10.44 -11.24 0.11
C PHE A 20 10.55 -10.12 1.13
N ALA A 21 9.70 -9.10 1.00
CA ALA A 21 9.56 -8.10 2.05
C ALA A 21 9.16 -8.84 3.33
N SER A 22 9.98 -8.71 4.38
CA SER A 22 9.73 -9.33 5.69
C SER A 22 8.39 -8.89 6.27
N ILE A 23 8.00 -7.66 5.97
CA ILE A 23 6.69 -7.08 6.21
C ILE A 23 6.01 -6.88 4.86
N ASP A 24 4.82 -7.45 4.70
CA ASP A 24 4.01 -7.28 3.50
C ASP A 24 2.73 -6.52 3.84
N CYS A 25 2.32 -5.61 2.96
CA CYS A 25 1.16 -4.76 3.18
C CYS A 25 0.26 -4.74 1.95
N GLU A 26 -1.03 -4.89 2.19
CA GLU A 26 -2.07 -4.95 1.17
C GLU A 26 -3.11 -3.85 1.42
N LEU A 27 -3.65 -3.29 0.33
CA LEU A 27 -4.79 -2.39 0.38
C LEU A 27 -5.92 -2.95 -0.46
N HIS A 28 -7.05 -3.21 0.18
CA HIS A 28 -8.28 -3.60 -0.47
C HIS A 28 -9.20 -2.38 -0.62
N VAL A 29 -9.55 -2.06 -1.87
CA VAL A 29 -10.40 -0.93 -2.24
C VAL A 29 -11.70 -1.46 -2.83
N PRO A 30 -12.87 -1.18 -2.21
CA PRO A 30 -14.15 -1.58 -2.76
C PRO A 30 -14.35 -1.02 -4.18
N LYS A 31 -14.91 -1.82 -5.09
CA LYS A 31 -15.17 -1.36 -6.48
C LYS A 31 -16.24 -0.27 -6.56
N LYS A 32 -17.07 -0.13 -5.52
CA LYS A 32 -18.21 0.80 -5.48
C LYS A 32 -18.50 1.26 -4.05
N GLY A 33 -18.87 2.52 -3.91
CA GLY A 33 -19.43 3.12 -2.70
C GLY A 33 -20.60 4.06 -3.03
N ALA A 34 -21.24 4.61 -2.01
CA ALA A 34 -22.35 5.56 -2.15
C ALA A 34 -21.89 6.99 -1.82
N PHE A 35 -22.47 7.98 -2.51
CA PHE A 35 -22.23 9.39 -2.24
C PHE A 35 -22.74 9.80 -0.86
N GLU A 36 -22.08 10.76 -0.22
CA GLU A 36 -22.34 11.21 1.17
C GLU A 36 -22.32 10.08 2.21
N LYS A 37 -21.65 8.96 1.91
CA LYS A 37 -21.36 7.90 2.85
C LYS A 37 -19.85 7.73 2.98
N PRO A 38 -19.36 7.32 4.17
CA PRO A 38 -17.98 6.88 4.33
C PRO A 38 -17.55 5.90 3.24
N PHE A 39 -16.35 6.09 2.71
CA PHE A 39 -15.75 5.19 1.72
C PHE A 39 -14.53 4.54 2.35
N PHE A 40 -14.73 3.38 2.96
CA PHE A 40 -13.67 2.65 3.62
C PHE A 40 -12.79 1.89 2.62
N VAL A 41 -11.47 2.03 2.79
CA VAL A 41 -10.47 1.09 2.27
C VAL A 41 -9.92 0.28 3.43
N GLU A 42 -9.60 -0.98 3.19
CA GLU A 42 -9.05 -1.87 4.21
C GLU A 42 -7.55 -2.04 3.96
N PHE A 43 -6.75 -1.73 4.97
CA PHE A 43 -5.31 -1.88 4.96
C PHE A 43 -4.93 -3.05 5.84
N THR A 44 -4.12 -3.96 5.30
CA THR A 44 -3.62 -5.13 6.01
C THR A 44 -2.10 -5.11 6.01
N ILE A 45 -1.50 -5.36 7.16
CA ILE A 45 -0.06 -5.54 7.34
C ILE A 45 0.21 -6.93 7.91
N LYS A 46 1.21 -7.61 7.38
CA LYS A 46 1.60 -8.95 7.81
C LYS A 46 3.09 -9.05 8.04
N ASN A 47 3.47 -9.55 9.21
CA ASN A 47 4.82 -10.00 9.48
C ASN A 47 5.01 -11.41 8.91
N ASN A 48 5.72 -11.57 7.80
CA ASN A 48 5.99 -12.87 7.18
C ASN A 48 7.22 -13.59 7.77
N THR A 49 7.80 -13.07 8.86
CA THR A 49 9.01 -13.63 9.47
C THR A 49 8.72 -14.56 10.64
N GLY A 50 9.73 -15.34 11.02
CA GLY A 50 9.71 -16.18 12.21
C GLY A 50 10.06 -15.45 13.52
N THR A 51 10.23 -14.12 13.48
CA THR A 51 10.61 -13.29 14.63
C THR A 51 9.61 -12.16 14.81
N GLU A 52 9.60 -11.54 15.99
CA GLU A 52 8.85 -10.31 16.20
C GLU A 52 9.38 -9.18 15.31
N ALA A 53 8.49 -8.30 14.87
CA ALA A 53 8.81 -7.14 14.07
C ALA A 53 8.16 -5.89 14.65
N GLU A 54 8.87 -4.77 14.57
CA GLU A 54 8.38 -3.46 14.99
C GLU A 54 8.23 -2.59 13.75
N VAL A 55 7.03 -2.06 13.55
CA VAL A 55 6.69 -1.24 12.37
C VAL A 55 6.23 0.12 12.85
N LEU A 56 6.93 1.18 12.44
CA LEU A 56 6.49 2.55 12.71
C LEU A 56 5.14 2.78 12.03
N THR A 57 4.12 3.17 12.80
CA THR A 57 2.76 3.35 12.29
C THR A 57 2.59 4.62 11.47
N TRP A 58 3.51 5.57 11.64
CA TRP A 58 3.48 6.85 10.95
C TRP A 58 3.53 6.70 9.43
N LEU A 59 2.83 7.58 8.73
CA LEU A 59 2.71 7.59 7.27
C LEU A 59 2.16 6.26 6.73
N THR A 60 1.30 5.60 7.50
CA THR A 60 0.54 4.41 7.08
C THR A 60 -0.93 4.57 7.46
N PRO A 61 -1.86 3.79 6.87
CA PRO A 61 -3.24 3.78 7.31
C PRO A 61 -3.47 3.38 8.79
N LEU A 62 -2.47 2.80 9.46
CA LEU A 62 -2.56 2.38 10.89
C LEU A 62 -2.82 3.55 11.84
N GLU A 63 -2.38 4.76 11.49
CA GLU A 63 -2.62 5.97 12.30
C GLU A 63 -3.81 6.82 11.82
N GLY A 64 -4.50 6.38 10.76
CA GLY A 64 -5.49 7.22 10.08
C GLY A 64 -4.85 8.24 9.12
N PHE A 65 -5.58 9.32 8.82
CA PHE A 65 -5.05 10.42 8.01
C PHE A 65 -4.33 11.44 8.88
N TRP A 66 -3.00 11.31 8.95
CA TRP A 66 -2.07 12.36 9.45
C TRP A 66 -1.03 12.79 8.40
N SER A 67 -1.23 12.32 7.17
CA SER A 67 -0.48 12.71 5.98
C SER A 67 -1.28 12.38 4.71
N SER A 68 -0.82 12.92 3.58
CA SER A 68 -1.32 12.54 2.25
C SER A 68 -0.80 11.15 1.85
N LEU A 69 -1.50 10.10 2.27
CA LEU A 69 -1.12 8.70 2.03
C LEU A 69 -1.35 8.26 0.58
N PHE A 70 -2.34 8.85 -0.10
CA PHE A 70 -2.77 8.44 -1.43
C PHE A 70 -2.86 9.61 -2.40
N ILE A 71 -2.81 9.28 -3.68
CA ILE A 71 -3.20 10.15 -4.79
C ILE A 71 -4.53 9.65 -5.32
N LEU A 72 -5.53 10.53 -5.39
CA LEU A 72 -6.86 10.21 -5.89
C LEU A 72 -7.16 11.06 -7.13
N ARG A 73 -7.46 10.41 -8.25
CA ARG A 73 -7.81 11.10 -9.52
C ARG A 73 -9.20 10.74 -9.99
N ASN A 74 -9.92 11.71 -10.53
CA ASN A 74 -11.21 11.47 -11.17
C ASN A 74 -11.05 10.96 -12.63
N GLN A 75 -12.16 10.73 -13.33
CA GLN A 75 -12.16 10.26 -14.72
C GLN A 75 -11.53 11.24 -15.72
N GLN A 76 -11.49 12.52 -15.40
CA GLN A 76 -10.84 13.56 -16.19
C GLN A 76 -9.33 13.64 -15.90
N ASN A 77 -8.79 12.71 -15.10
CA ASN A 77 -7.41 12.68 -14.62
C ASN A 77 -7.04 13.92 -13.77
N ASN A 78 -8.04 14.61 -13.21
CA ASN A 78 -7.80 15.67 -12.24
C ASN A 78 -7.56 15.03 -10.88
N GLU A 79 -6.47 15.44 -10.24
CA GLU A 79 -6.14 15.04 -8.88
C GLU A 79 -7.02 15.80 -7.87
N LEU A 80 -7.59 15.06 -6.93
CA LEU A 80 -8.32 15.63 -5.80
C LEU A 80 -7.32 16.17 -4.79
N THR A 81 -7.56 17.38 -4.31
CA THR A 81 -6.75 17.98 -3.25
C THR A 81 -6.95 17.23 -1.95
N TYR A 82 -5.86 16.84 -1.30
CA TYR A 82 -5.88 16.33 0.06
C TYR A 82 -6.28 17.43 1.05
N GLN A 83 -7.28 17.15 1.89
CA GLN A 83 -7.84 18.09 2.87
C GLN A 83 -7.66 17.63 4.32
N GLY A 84 -6.99 16.49 4.54
CA GLY A 84 -6.69 15.99 5.88
C GLY A 84 -5.54 16.74 6.57
N PRO A 85 -5.25 16.41 7.84
CA PRO A 85 -4.18 17.03 8.60
C PRO A 85 -2.79 16.53 8.17
N MET A 86 -1.78 17.39 8.31
CA MET A 86 -0.38 17.05 8.09
C MET A 86 0.39 17.16 9.41
N ALA A 87 0.81 16.02 9.97
CA ALA A 87 1.52 16.00 11.24
C ALA A 87 2.99 16.42 11.10
N LYS A 88 3.45 17.35 11.94
CA LYS A 88 4.89 17.59 12.18
C LYS A 88 5.35 16.65 13.29
N ARG A 89 6.46 15.94 13.06
CA ARG A 89 6.90 14.85 13.94
C ARG A 89 8.26 15.13 14.58
N VAL A 90 8.41 14.68 15.81
CA VAL A 90 9.71 14.56 16.51
C VAL A 90 10.27 13.15 16.27
N ALA A 91 11.34 12.77 16.97
CA ALA A 91 11.79 11.38 16.96
C ALA A 91 10.68 10.47 17.51
N PRO A 92 10.41 9.31 16.87
CA PRO A 92 9.40 8.39 17.35
C PRO A 92 9.80 7.79 18.70
N THR A 93 8.80 7.48 19.50
CA THR A 93 8.87 6.80 20.79
C THR A 93 8.37 5.36 20.64
N PRO A 94 8.56 4.47 21.63
CA PRO A 94 8.07 3.09 21.55
C PRO A 94 6.57 2.97 21.27
N GLU A 95 5.76 3.95 21.70
CA GLU A 95 4.30 3.96 21.49
C GLU A 95 3.89 4.20 20.03
N ASP A 96 4.80 4.69 19.19
CA ASP A 96 4.56 4.96 17.77
C ASP A 96 4.68 3.70 16.89
N TYR A 97 5.11 2.59 17.47
CA TYR A 97 5.36 1.33 16.77
C TYR A 97 4.24 0.32 17.01
N LEU A 98 3.85 -0.35 15.93
CA LEU A 98 3.07 -1.57 15.97
C LEU A 98 4.03 -2.75 16.13
N HIS A 99 3.86 -3.53 17.20
CA HIS A 99 4.57 -4.78 17.43
C HIS A 99 3.77 -5.94 16.82
N LEU A 100 4.40 -6.66 15.89
CA LEU A 100 3.83 -7.82 15.22
C LEU A 100 4.61 -9.07 15.59
N LYS A 101 3.93 -10.03 16.22
CA LYS A 101 4.46 -11.37 16.49
C LYS A 101 4.81 -12.08 15.17
N PRO A 102 5.62 -13.16 15.25
CA PRO A 102 5.88 -14.00 14.08
C PRO A 102 4.59 -14.43 13.37
N ASN A 103 4.52 -14.24 12.06
CA ASN A 103 3.36 -14.58 11.22
C ASN A 103 2.05 -13.84 11.57
N GLU A 104 2.11 -12.78 12.39
CA GLU A 104 0.93 -11.99 12.73
C GLU A 104 0.47 -11.10 11.58
N THR A 105 -0.85 -11.01 11.43
CA THR A 105 -1.53 -10.10 10.51
C THR A 105 -2.39 -9.14 11.31
N PHE A 106 -2.32 -7.85 10.97
CA PHE A 106 -3.17 -6.81 11.52
C PHE A 106 -3.87 -6.07 10.38
N SER A 107 -5.13 -5.70 10.60
CA SER A 107 -5.92 -4.97 9.60
C SER A 107 -6.63 -3.76 10.23
N THR A 108 -6.75 -2.69 9.46
CA THR A 108 -7.49 -1.48 9.82
C THR A 108 -8.30 -0.96 8.63
N SER A 109 -9.30 -0.15 8.89
CA SER A 109 -10.08 0.53 7.85
C SER A 109 -9.84 2.03 7.89
N LEU A 110 -9.72 2.64 6.71
CA LEU A 110 -9.51 4.07 6.55
C LEU A 110 -10.60 4.66 5.64
N ASP A 111 -11.30 5.68 6.11
CA ASP A 111 -12.36 6.34 5.36
C ASP A 111 -11.81 7.47 4.47
N LEU A 112 -11.77 7.26 3.16
CA LEU A 112 -11.26 8.24 2.19
C LEU A 112 -12.00 9.59 2.28
N THR A 113 -13.25 9.62 2.71
CA THR A 113 -14.03 10.87 2.81
C THR A 113 -13.56 11.79 3.93
N GLN A 114 -12.72 11.30 4.86
CA GLN A 114 -12.08 12.14 5.88
C GLN A 114 -10.99 13.06 5.33
N ALA A 115 -10.47 12.78 4.14
CA ALA A 115 -9.35 13.51 3.56
C ALA A 115 -9.59 13.99 2.11
N TYR A 116 -10.63 13.51 1.43
CA TYR A 116 -10.93 13.88 0.05
C TYR A 116 -12.42 14.18 -0.14
N GLU A 117 -12.73 15.31 -0.76
CA GLU A 117 -14.08 15.62 -1.21
C GLU A 117 -14.39 14.87 -2.52
N MET A 118 -15.14 13.78 -2.40
CA MET A 118 -15.53 12.95 -3.55
C MET A 118 -16.98 13.22 -3.96
N THR A 119 -17.20 13.51 -5.24
CA THR A 119 -18.53 13.56 -5.85
C THR A 119 -18.86 12.24 -6.55
N PRO A 120 -20.12 11.98 -6.96
CA PRO A 120 -20.45 10.81 -7.77
C PRO A 120 -19.60 10.75 -9.04
N GLY A 121 -19.00 9.60 -9.33
CA GLY A 121 -18.05 9.44 -10.45
C GLY A 121 -17.14 8.23 -10.28
N LYS A 122 -16.28 7.97 -11.28
CA LYS A 122 -15.22 6.96 -11.15
C LYS A 122 -13.90 7.60 -10.74
N TYR A 123 -13.12 6.85 -9.97
CA TYR A 123 -11.87 7.31 -9.41
C TYR A 123 -10.77 6.27 -9.58
N VAL A 124 -9.54 6.77 -9.59
CA VAL A 124 -8.30 6.01 -9.55
C VAL A 124 -7.55 6.39 -8.28
N LEU A 125 -7.29 5.41 -7.41
CA LEU A 125 -6.47 5.55 -6.21
C LEU A 125 -5.08 4.98 -6.47
N MET A 126 -4.05 5.69 -6.06
CA MET A 126 -2.65 5.24 -6.10
C MET A 126 -1.97 5.58 -4.77
N PRO A 127 -0.94 4.84 -4.36
CA PRO A 127 -0.03 5.28 -3.29
C PRO A 127 0.57 6.65 -3.60
N ASN A 128 0.78 7.47 -2.58
CA ASN A 128 1.64 8.64 -2.73
C ASN A 128 3.11 8.19 -2.73
N SER A 129 3.84 8.52 -3.80
CA SER A 129 5.23 8.11 -4.00
C SER A 129 6.21 8.74 -3.01
N GLU A 130 5.83 9.83 -2.34
CA GLU A 130 6.59 10.45 -1.25
C GLU A 130 6.93 9.46 -0.13
N HIS A 131 6.08 8.44 0.08
CA HIS A 131 6.24 7.46 1.15
C HIS A 131 6.88 6.14 0.69
N SER A 132 7.27 6.04 -0.58
CA SER A 132 7.77 4.81 -1.23
C SER A 132 8.96 4.13 -0.55
N SER A 133 9.71 4.86 0.28
CA SER A 133 10.84 4.32 1.03
C SER A 133 10.43 3.49 2.26
N LEU A 134 9.21 3.63 2.78
CA LEU A 134 8.76 2.90 3.96
C LEU A 134 8.35 1.46 3.60
N PRO A 135 8.53 0.49 4.52
CA PRO A 135 8.33 -0.93 4.22
C PRO A 135 6.98 -1.26 3.57
N CYS A 136 5.88 -0.75 4.11
CA CYS A 136 4.56 -1.04 3.55
C CYS A 136 4.32 -0.46 2.16
N TRP A 137 4.93 0.68 1.83
CA TRP A 137 4.76 1.28 0.52
C TRP A 137 5.59 0.58 -0.55
N GLN A 138 6.61 -0.18 -0.18
CA GLN A 138 7.33 -1.04 -1.12
C GLN A 138 6.44 -2.16 -1.68
N SER A 139 5.51 -2.72 -0.90
CA SER A 139 4.51 -3.66 -1.43
C SER A 139 3.48 -2.97 -2.33
N LEU A 140 3.12 -1.72 -2.02
CA LEU A 140 2.02 -1.03 -2.67
C LEU A 140 2.42 -0.16 -3.87
N HIS A 141 3.68 0.27 -4.03
CA HIS A 141 4.08 1.38 -4.91
C HIS A 141 3.66 1.29 -6.39
N THR A 142 3.47 0.09 -6.94
CA THR A 142 3.00 -0.11 -8.32
C THR A 142 1.49 -0.31 -8.43
N SER A 143 0.79 -0.36 -7.30
CA SER A 143 -0.64 -0.64 -7.24
C SER A 143 -1.45 0.57 -7.67
N GLN A 144 -2.55 0.27 -8.35
CA GLN A 144 -3.56 1.23 -8.72
C GLN A 144 -4.93 0.58 -8.59
N TRP A 145 -5.86 1.25 -7.91
CA TRP A 145 -7.22 0.78 -7.74
C TRP A 145 -8.19 1.69 -8.47
N THR A 146 -9.26 1.11 -9.03
CA THR A 146 -10.34 1.86 -9.65
C THR A 146 -11.65 1.55 -8.96
N PHE A 147 -12.41 2.59 -8.61
CA PHE A 147 -13.70 2.44 -7.96
C PHE A 147 -14.71 3.49 -8.43
N VAL A 148 -15.97 3.30 -8.04
CA VAL A 148 -17.08 4.20 -8.40
C VAL A 148 -17.79 4.70 -7.15
N VAL A 149 -17.95 6.01 -7.03
CA VAL A 149 -18.90 6.63 -6.09
C VAL A 149 -20.23 6.78 -6.83
N ALA A 150 -21.24 6.01 -6.45
CA ALA A 150 -22.58 6.09 -7.00
C ALA A 150 -23.36 7.23 -6.34
N ARG A 151 -24.31 7.81 -7.08
CA ARG A 151 -25.31 8.73 -6.52
C ARG A 151 -26.17 8.04 -5.47
#